data_AF-F2UJX2-F1
#
_entry.id   AF-F2UJX2-F1
#
_cell.length_a   1.000
_cell.length_b   1.000
_cell.length_c   1.000
_cell.angle_alpha   90.00
_cell.angle_beta   90.00
_cell.angle_gamma   90.00
#
_symmetry.space_group_name_H-M   'P 1'
#
loop_
_entity.id
_entity.type
_entity.pdbx_description
1 polymer ?
#
loop_
_entity_poly.entity_id
_entity_poly.type
_entity_poly.pdbx_seq_one_letter_code
_entity_poly.pdbx_strand_id
1 'polypeptide(L)'
;MAKKMMEGVVCVDFVEQPSMLNTAIMRSKDVNVVQTITAFFVATARSTETRGDAGRMLSKPFLNIPRLGPAFTADVTLLTKHFPSIASAFLDSLGLVRTRVGAPAEIQLPSSRMIVMGANTLNINRNLWADMRESGELAKLEDANSAASLVEARVVPLPRAAGFLNDGSSLLETLVDTGDAELFGSFIVRAVIQYKWQTSGLRQFLWEAAWYMLSVALITALTFVFNTSGKNVAQLLGAADNSSNSNNGSDVVSVMIMLVLGVLAGVDMVQEPFQSTGPLVRMILAICFDMRYFLLVLGISIVAGWTSFRLLLLNDNTLPVEGLGDPANGLLLMFNLLLLADFDLDTFDGDYVVLLRILFVISMVLVPVVLLNLLIALMSDSYERIQDRADIEFQLLRARILREQDAWLTLEGKMDARRFPMWLHVLVPKGSGVGRDGGSVQWQGVLHALKKEVADKVEGVERKMGGVEGKVEGMETGFSKRLDAKVGGVDERVKSLEEKVDRTLELLQQLLACGRGDGGGGQEEPVQGMGFT
;
A
#
# COMPACT_ATOMS: atom_id res chain seq x y z
N MET A 1 -49.37 -24.36 3.35
CA MET A 1 -49.03 -22.93 3.57
C MET A 1 -48.21 -22.35 2.41
N ALA A 2 -47.11 -22.97 1.98
CA ALA A 2 -46.30 -22.52 0.82
C ALA A 2 -47.11 -22.33 -0.48
N LYS A 3 -48.07 -23.23 -0.79
CA LYS A 3 -48.93 -23.12 -1.98
C LYS A 3 -49.92 -21.93 -1.93
N LYS A 4 -50.34 -21.50 -0.73
CA LYS A 4 -51.24 -20.35 -0.53
C LYS A 4 -50.51 -19.00 -0.60
N MET A 5 -49.18 -18.99 -0.54
CA MET A 5 -48.36 -17.77 -0.62
C MET A 5 -47.90 -17.43 -2.04
N MET A 6 -47.97 -18.37 -2.99
CA MET A 6 -47.60 -18.13 -4.40
C MET A 6 -48.72 -17.49 -5.23
N GLU A 7 -49.97 -17.48 -4.75
CA GLU A 7 -51.15 -17.08 -5.53
C GLU A 7 -51.80 -15.76 -5.07
N GLY A 8 -51.23 -15.05 -4.08
CA GLY A 8 -51.79 -13.81 -3.53
C GLY A 8 -50.78 -12.68 -3.34
N VAL A 9 -51.27 -11.44 -3.25
CA VAL A 9 -50.47 -10.25 -2.87
C VAL A 9 -50.08 -10.38 -1.39
N VAL A 10 -48.97 -11.07 -1.11
CA VAL A 10 -48.49 -11.32 0.26
C VAL A 10 -47.39 -10.31 0.60
N CYS A 11 -47.67 -9.45 1.59
CA CYS A 11 -46.63 -8.72 2.32
C CYS A 11 -45.90 -9.74 3.21
N VAL A 12 -44.60 -9.90 3.01
CA VAL A 12 -43.79 -10.73 3.91
C VAL A 12 -43.30 -9.84 5.05
N ASP A 13 -43.99 -9.90 6.19
CA ASP A 13 -43.63 -9.20 7.42
C ASP A 13 -42.95 -10.19 8.39
N PHE A 14 -41.76 -9.88 8.88
CA PHE A 14 -40.93 -10.79 9.70
C PHE A 14 -41.16 -10.62 11.20
N VAL A 15 -42.42 -10.43 11.61
CA VAL A 15 -42.77 -10.16 13.00
C VAL A 15 -42.89 -11.46 13.83
N GLU A 16 -43.21 -12.59 13.21
CA GLU A 16 -43.41 -13.86 13.91
C GLU A 16 -42.16 -14.76 13.90
N GLN A 17 -41.71 -15.17 15.09
CA GLN A 17 -40.66 -16.17 15.29
C GLN A 17 -41.25 -17.57 15.55
N PRO A 18 -40.64 -18.66 15.08
CA PRO A 18 -39.43 -18.71 14.24
C PRO A 18 -39.75 -18.37 12.77
N SER A 19 -38.83 -17.67 12.11
CA SER A 19 -39.01 -17.34 10.69
C SER A 19 -38.96 -18.59 9.80
N MET A 20 -39.48 -18.47 8.57
CA MET A 20 -39.37 -19.55 7.57
C MET A 20 -37.90 -19.90 7.26
N LEU A 21 -37.00 -18.93 7.32
CA LEU A 21 -35.57 -19.13 7.09
C LEU A 21 -34.95 -19.93 8.24
N ASN A 22 -35.24 -19.56 9.48
CA ASN A 22 -34.79 -20.28 10.67
C ASN A 22 -35.25 -21.74 10.65
N THR A 23 -36.54 -21.96 10.36
CA THR A 23 -37.14 -23.29 10.31
C THR A 23 -36.51 -24.13 9.19
N ALA A 24 -36.22 -23.54 8.03
CA ALA A 24 -35.54 -24.24 6.94
C ALA A 24 -34.13 -24.68 7.35
N ILE A 25 -33.35 -23.78 7.95
CA ILE A 25 -31.96 -24.07 8.27
C ILE A 25 -31.85 -25.07 9.44
N MET A 26 -32.62 -24.88 10.50
CA MET A 26 -32.52 -25.70 11.71
C MET A 26 -33.23 -27.06 11.58
N ARG A 27 -34.38 -27.11 10.88
CA ARG A 27 -35.26 -28.29 10.87
C ARG A 27 -35.14 -29.14 9.61
N SER A 28 -34.97 -28.53 8.43
CA SER A 28 -34.86 -29.30 7.19
C SER A 28 -33.43 -29.74 6.91
N LYS A 29 -32.43 -28.86 7.17
CA LYS A 29 -31.01 -29.07 6.81
C LYS A 29 -30.75 -29.46 5.33
N ASP A 30 -31.78 -29.39 4.48
CA ASP A 30 -31.70 -29.75 3.08
C ASP A 30 -31.25 -28.54 2.26
N VAL A 31 -30.13 -28.68 1.56
CA VAL A 31 -29.54 -27.65 0.68
C VAL A 31 -30.58 -27.10 -0.30
N ASN A 32 -31.39 -27.97 -0.91
CA ASN A 32 -32.40 -27.59 -1.89
C ASN A 32 -33.54 -26.75 -1.31
N VAL A 33 -33.95 -27.04 -0.07
CA VAL A 33 -35.02 -26.31 0.62
C VAL A 33 -34.52 -24.92 1.01
N VAL A 34 -33.30 -24.83 1.54
CA VAL A 34 -32.65 -23.57 1.88
C VAL A 34 -32.43 -22.70 0.63
N GLN A 35 -31.98 -23.29 -0.48
CA GLN A 35 -31.79 -22.58 -1.74
C GLN A 35 -33.11 -22.05 -2.33
N THR A 36 -34.18 -22.83 -2.24
CA THR A 36 -35.51 -22.41 -2.73
C THR A 36 -36.05 -21.23 -1.92
N ILE A 37 -35.88 -21.28 -0.60
CA ILE A 37 -36.37 -20.24 0.31
C ILE A 37 -35.54 -18.97 0.18
N THR A 38 -34.21 -19.07 0.09
CA THR A 38 -33.33 -17.92 -0.17
C THR A 38 -33.63 -17.28 -1.54
N ALA A 39 -33.86 -18.07 -2.59
CA ALA A 39 -34.28 -17.57 -3.90
C ALA A 39 -35.63 -16.84 -3.85
N PHE A 40 -36.60 -17.35 -3.07
CA PHE A 40 -37.86 -16.65 -2.83
C PHE A 40 -37.65 -15.29 -2.15
N PHE A 41 -36.78 -15.22 -1.14
CA PHE A 41 -36.44 -13.95 -0.48
C PHE A 41 -35.77 -12.95 -1.42
N VAL A 42 -34.88 -13.43 -2.29
CA VAL A 42 -34.25 -12.59 -3.32
C VAL A 42 -35.30 -12.06 -4.30
N ALA A 43 -36.21 -12.91 -4.78
CA ALA A 43 -37.27 -12.52 -5.70
C ALA A 43 -38.22 -11.47 -5.08
N THR A 44 -38.53 -11.61 -3.78
CA THR A 44 -39.35 -10.64 -3.04
C THR A 44 -38.63 -9.34 -2.71
N ALA A 45 -37.31 -9.37 -2.51
CA ALA A 45 -36.51 -8.15 -2.39
C ALA A 45 -36.45 -7.40 -3.72
N ARG A 46 -36.22 -8.10 -4.85
CA ARG A 46 -36.15 -7.49 -6.19
C ARG A 46 -37.48 -6.90 -6.66
N SER A 47 -38.60 -7.53 -6.32
CA SER A 47 -39.93 -6.99 -6.65
C SER A 47 -40.18 -5.63 -5.97
N THR A 48 -39.63 -5.38 -4.77
CA THR A 48 -39.75 -4.08 -4.09
C THR A 48 -39.08 -2.95 -4.85
N GLU A 49 -37.98 -3.24 -5.53
CA GLU A 49 -37.23 -2.27 -6.33
C GLU A 49 -38.06 -1.82 -7.54
N THR A 50 -38.71 -2.76 -8.23
CA THR A 50 -39.58 -2.47 -9.39
C THR A 50 -40.86 -1.70 -9.04
N ARG A 51 -41.35 -1.86 -7.81
CA ARG A 51 -42.53 -1.14 -7.32
C ARG A 51 -42.28 0.35 -7.10
N GLY A 52 -41.03 0.77 -6.89
CA GLY A 52 -40.66 2.18 -6.76
C GLY A 52 -40.86 2.99 -8.04
N ASP A 53 -40.67 2.37 -9.20
CA ASP A 53 -40.70 3.05 -10.51
C ASP A 53 -42.12 3.10 -11.12
N ALA A 54 -42.96 2.09 -10.85
CA ALA A 54 -44.31 2.01 -11.40
C ALA A 54 -45.33 1.88 -10.27
N GLY A 55 -45.98 2.99 -9.90
CA GLY A 55 -47.00 3.06 -8.84
C GLY A 55 -48.24 2.16 -9.05
N ARG A 56 -48.30 1.36 -10.11
CA ARG A 56 -49.35 0.38 -10.40
C ARG A 56 -48.79 -0.81 -11.19
N MET A 57 -48.35 -1.86 -10.53
CA MET A 57 -48.50 -3.23 -11.04
C MET A 57 -48.66 -4.23 -9.88
N LEU A 58 -49.86 -4.83 -9.82
CA LEU A 58 -50.25 -5.88 -8.89
C LEU A 58 -49.71 -7.24 -9.33
N SER A 59 -49.18 -8.03 -8.38
CA SER A 59 -49.32 -9.51 -8.26
C SER A 59 -48.13 -10.20 -7.56
N LYS A 60 -46.96 -9.55 -7.45
CA LYS A 60 -45.76 -10.20 -6.89
C LYS A 60 -45.59 -9.93 -5.38
N PRO A 61 -45.17 -10.93 -4.58
CA PRO A 61 -44.84 -10.75 -3.17
C PRO A 61 -43.65 -9.79 -3.03
N PHE A 62 -43.65 -8.96 -1.98
CA PHE A 62 -42.66 -7.90 -1.77
C PHE A 62 -42.21 -7.84 -0.31
N LEU A 63 -40.94 -7.50 -0.09
CA LEU A 63 -40.31 -7.36 1.22
C LEU A 63 -40.64 -6.01 1.87
N ASN A 64 -41.19 -6.01 3.08
CA ASN A 64 -41.48 -4.79 3.80
C ASN A 64 -40.28 -4.34 4.65
N ILE A 65 -39.32 -3.64 4.04
CA ILE A 65 -38.06 -3.20 4.66
C ILE A 65 -38.23 -2.63 6.09
N PRO A 66 -39.15 -1.68 6.35
CA PRO A 66 -39.32 -1.11 7.70
C PRO A 66 -39.90 -2.07 8.74
N ARG A 67 -40.41 -3.23 8.35
CA ARG A 67 -40.87 -4.28 9.27
C ARG A 67 -39.85 -5.40 9.48
N LEU A 68 -38.65 -5.32 8.90
CA LEU A 68 -37.59 -6.26 9.24
C LEU A 68 -37.02 -5.94 10.63
N GLY A 69 -37.11 -6.92 11.51
CA GLY A 69 -36.48 -6.89 12.83
C GLY A 69 -35.10 -7.56 12.84
N PRO A 70 -34.34 -7.42 13.95
CA PRO A 70 -33.00 -8.01 14.09
C PRO A 70 -33.01 -9.55 14.02
N ALA A 71 -34.17 -10.19 14.17
CA ALA A 71 -34.35 -11.63 13.98
C ALA A 71 -33.96 -12.09 12.55
N PHE A 72 -34.22 -11.27 11.53
CA PHE A 72 -33.83 -11.60 10.17
C PHE A 72 -32.30 -11.66 10.02
N THR A 73 -31.60 -10.70 10.62
CA THR A 73 -30.14 -10.72 10.66
C THR A 73 -29.61 -11.93 11.41
N ALA A 74 -30.30 -12.37 12.46
CA ALA A 74 -29.95 -13.60 13.19
C ALA A 74 -30.06 -14.84 12.28
N ASP A 75 -31.13 -14.92 11.50
CA ASP A 75 -31.34 -16.03 10.57
C ASP A 75 -30.29 -16.02 9.45
N VAL A 76 -29.86 -14.84 8.98
CA VAL A 76 -28.77 -14.70 8.01
C VAL A 76 -27.44 -15.11 8.63
N THR A 77 -27.13 -14.73 9.88
CA THR A 77 -25.92 -15.21 10.56
C THR A 77 -25.90 -16.73 10.74
N LEU A 78 -27.08 -17.32 11.00
CA LEU A 78 -27.24 -18.76 11.11
C LEU A 78 -27.07 -19.44 9.73
N LEU A 79 -27.56 -18.82 8.65
CA LEU A 79 -27.33 -19.27 7.28
C LEU A 79 -25.84 -19.28 6.94
N THR A 80 -25.12 -18.19 7.24
CA THR A 80 -23.68 -18.08 6.99
C THR A 80 -22.89 -19.19 7.70
N LYS A 81 -23.26 -19.49 8.95
CA LYS A 81 -22.57 -20.51 9.77
C LYS A 81 -22.76 -21.93 9.25
N HIS A 82 -23.93 -22.26 8.70
CA HIS A 82 -24.25 -23.62 8.29
C HIS A 82 -24.11 -23.87 6.78
N PHE A 83 -24.31 -22.85 5.94
CA PHE A 83 -24.32 -22.94 4.48
C PHE A 83 -23.61 -21.73 3.84
N PRO A 84 -22.27 -21.63 3.95
CA PRO A 84 -21.51 -20.47 3.48
C PRO A 84 -21.68 -20.16 1.99
N SER A 85 -21.64 -21.19 1.14
CA SER A 85 -21.79 -21.04 -0.32
C SER A 85 -23.18 -20.57 -0.74
N ILE A 86 -24.23 -20.97 0.00
CA ILE A 86 -25.60 -20.47 -0.23
C ILE A 86 -25.71 -19.05 0.31
N ALA A 87 -25.05 -18.75 1.43
CA ALA A 87 -25.03 -17.42 2.03
C ALA A 87 -24.34 -16.39 1.12
N SER A 88 -23.23 -16.74 0.46
CA SER A 88 -22.55 -15.85 -0.49
C SER A 88 -23.47 -15.51 -1.66
N ALA A 89 -24.02 -16.53 -2.32
CA ALA A 89 -24.99 -16.36 -3.40
C ALA A 89 -26.23 -15.58 -2.95
N PHE A 90 -26.72 -15.81 -1.73
CA PHE A 90 -27.86 -15.10 -1.17
C PHE A 90 -27.55 -13.62 -0.92
N LEU A 91 -26.44 -13.29 -0.26
CA LEU A 91 -26.04 -11.91 0.03
C LEU A 91 -25.77 -11.12 -1.26
N ASP A 92 -25.13 -11.74 -2.24
CA ASP A 92 -24.88 -11.14 -3.55
C ASP A 92 -26.16 -10.87 -4.32
N SER A 93 -27.07 -11.85 -4.34
CA SER A 93 -28.32 -11.72 -5.07
C SER A 93 -29.35 -10.82 -4.37
N LEU A 94 -29.31 -10.73 -3.03
CA LEU A 94 -30.13 -9.82 -2.23
C LEU A 94 -29.78 -8.36 -2.53
N GLY A 95 -28.49 -8.03 -2.62
CA GLY A 95 -28.00 -6.72 -3.03
C GLY A 95 -28.47 -5.55 -2.15
N LEU A 96 -28.39 -4.33 -2.69
CA LEU A 96 -28.80 -3.10 -2.00
C LEU A 96 -30.17 -2.65 -2.50
N VAL A 97 -31.09 -2.33 -1.59
CA VAL A 97 -32.47 -1.96 -1.96
C VAL A 97 -32.60 -0.44 -2.07
N ARG A 98 -33.15 0.06 -3.18
CA ARG A 98 -33.33 1.50 -3.40
C ARG A 98 -34.30 2.12 -2.38
N THR A 99 -33.91 3.26 -1.81
CA THR A 99 -34.86 4.10 -1.07
C THR A 99 -35.76 4.86 -2.03
N ARG A 100 -36.99 5.20 -1.61
CA ARG A 100 -37.96 5.92 -2.45
C ARG A 100 -37.59 7.39 -2.71
N VAL A 101 -36.48 7.90 -2.15
CA VAL A 101 -36.10 9.31 -2.20
C VAL A 101 -34.70 9.45 -2.81
N GLY A 102 -34.66 9.83 -4.09
CA GLY A 102 -33.41 10.26 -4.74
C GLY A 102 -32.96 11.63 -4.22
N ALA A 103 -31.68 11.97 -4.43
CA ALA A 103 -31.17 13.29 -4.10
C ALA A 103 -32.00 14.38 -4.83
N PRO A 104 -32.39 15.48 -4.14
CA PRO A 104 -33.17 16.55 -4.74
C PRO A 104 -32.40 17.37 -5.78
N ALA A 105 -31.06 17.26 -5.83
CA ALA A 105 -30.18 17.95 -6.76
C ALA A 105 -28.95 17.09 -7.09
N GLU A 106 -28.17 17.49 -8.10
CA GLU A 106 -26.85 16.92 -8.37
C GLU A 106 -25.89 17.28 -7.23
N ILE A 107 -25.17 16.28 -6.71
CA ILE A 107 -24.24 16.45 -5.59
C ILE A 107 -22.85 16.05 -6.09
N GLN A 108 -21.84 16.85 -5.75
CA GLN A 108 -20.44 16.57 -6.08
C GLN A 108 -19.87 15.56 -5.10
N LEU A 109 -20.27 14.31 -5.27
CA LEU A 109 -19.73 13.21 -4.48
C LEU A 109 -18.53 12.59 -5.20
N PRO A 110 -17.46 12.24 -4.48
CA PRO A 110 -16.35 11.52 -5.08
C PRO A 110 -16.86 10.18 -5.60
N SER A 111 -16.83 10.00 -6.93
CA SER A 111 -17.16 8.74 -7.61
C SER A 111 -16.32 7.56 -7.12
N SER A 112 -15.20 7.85 -6.46
CA SER A 112 -14.16 6.92 -6.05
C SER A 112 -14.38 6.22 -4.71
N ARG A 113 -15.44 6.54 -3.96
CA ARG A 113 -15.62 5.99 -2.62
C ARG A 113 -17.05 5.54 -2.36
N MET A 114 -17.21 4.31 -1.88
CA MET A 114 -18.46 3.88 -1.26
C MET A 114 -18.66 4.68 0.02
N ILE A 115 -19.70 5.50 0.04
CA ILE A 115 -20.08 6.30 1.20
C ILE A 115 -21.23 5.57 1.89
N VAL A 116 -20.98 5.14 3.12
CA VAL A 116 -21.93 4.41 3.95
C VAL A 116 -22.23 5.24 5.19
N MET A 117 -23.50 5.32 5.54
CA MET A 117 -23.99 6.12 6.67
C MET A 117 -24.92 5.30 7.54
N GLY A 118 -24.84 5.54 8.85
CA GLY A 118 -25.66 4.88 9.85
C GLY A 118 -26.89 5.71 10.18
N ALA A 119 -28.06 5.09 10.19
CA ALA A 119 -29.29 5.71 10.66
C ALA A 119 -30.02 4.78 11.64
N ASN A 120 -30.59 5.34 12.71
CA ASN A 120 -31.40 4.57 13.66
C ASN A 120 -32.85 4.41 13.20
N THR A 121 -33.32 5.29 12.32
CA THR A 121 -34.62 5.22 11.69
C THR A 121 -34.46 4.87 10.22
N LEU A 122 -35.37 4.06 9.65
CA LEU A 122 -35.51 4.02 8.19
C LEU A 122 -36.10 5.36 7.77
N ASN A 123 -35.24 6.31 7.44
CA ASN A 123 -35.63 7.54 6.76
C ASN A 123 -36.00 7.23 5.30
N ILE A 124 -37.04 6.41 5.10
CA ILE A 124 -37.66 6.16 3.79
C ILE A 124 -38.46 7.40 3.35
N ASN A 125 -38.87 8.25 4.29
CA ASN A 125 -39.64 9.46 4.00
C ASN A 125 -38.72 10.66 3.76
N ARG A 126 -39.15 11.48 2.78
CA ARG A 126 -38.71 12.78 2.21
C ARG A 126 -37.50 13.57 2.76
N ASN A 127 -36.98 13.31 3.96
CA ASN A 127 -36.06 14.17 4.67
C ASN A 127 -34.66 13.59 4.88
N LEU A 128 -34.31 12.37 4.44
CA LEU A 128 -32.93 11.84 4.55
C LEU A 128 -31.87 12.88 4.11
N TRP A 129 -32.07 13.44 2.92
CA TRP A 129 -31.17 14.45 2.35
C TRP A 129 -31.23 15.81 3.07
N ALA A 130 -32.35 16.13 3.73
CA ALA A 130 -32.49 17.34 4.54
C ALA A 130 -31.77 17.17 5.88
N ASP A 131 -31.98 16.04 6.55
CA ASP A 131 -31.30 15.66 7.79
C ASP A 131 -29.77 15.59 7.58
N MET A 132 -29.31 15.08 6.42
CA MET A 132 -27.90 15.06 6.05
C MET A 132 -27.30 16.44 5.78
N ARG A 133 -28.12 17.38 5.29
CA ARG A 133 -27.71 18.77 5.08
C ARG A 133 -27.62 19.50 6.41
N GLU A 134 -28.58 19.27 7.31
CA GLU A 134 -28.61 19.86 8.65
C GLU A 134 -27.51 19.30 9.55
N SER A 135 -27.18 18.00 9.43
CA SER A 135 -26.08 17.38 10.19
C SER A 135 -24.69 17.85 9.75
N GLY A 136 -24.59 18.53 8.60
CA GLY A 136 -23.33 18.93 7.98
C GLY A 136 -22.50 17.75 7.46
N GLU A 137 -23.03 16.53 7.46
CA GLU A 137 -22.34 15.35 6.92
C GLU A 137 -22.23 15.43 5.40
N LEU A 138 -23.23 15.99 4.72
CA LEU A 138 -23.17 16.18 3.27
C LEU A 138 -22.03 17.13 2.86
N ALA A 139 -21.84 18.24 3.59
CA ALA A 139 -20.77 19.19 3.32
C ALA A 139 -19.35 18.63 3.56
N LYS A 140 -19.23 17.61 4.41
CA LYS A 140 -17.95 16.88 4.61
C LYS A 140 -17.65 15.89 3.49
N LEU A 141 -18.68 15.49 2.74
CA LEU A 141 -18.62 14.49 1.68
C LEU A 141 -18.56 15.13 0.29
N GLU A 142 -18.99 16.38 0.16
CA GLU A 142 -18.84 17.17 -1.06
C GLU A 142 -17.37 17.53 -1.28
N ASP A 143 -16.85 17.10 -2.43
CA ASP A 143 -15.50 17.45 -2.88
C ASP A 143 -15.63 18.38 -4.08
N ALA A 144 -15.15 19.62 -3.93
CA ALA A 144 -15.24 20.65 -4.97
C ALA A 144 -14.55 20.28 -6.29
N ASN A 145 -13.68 19.25 -6.27
CA ASN A 145 -12.99 18.72 -7.44
C ASN A 145 -13.69 17.50 -8.08
N SER A 146 -14.88 17.12 -7.60
CA SER A 146 -15.62 15.95 -8.09
C SER A 146 -16.75 16.36 -9.04
N ALA A 147 -17.04 15.50 -10.03
CA ALA A 147 -18.12 15.75 -10.97
C ALA A 147 -19.47 15.73 -10.25
N ALA A 148 -20.32 16.72 -10.56
CA ALA A 148 -21.69 16.73 -10.08
C ALA A 148 -22.42 15.50 -10.65
N SER A 149 -22.88 14.61 -9.77
CA SER A 149 -23.62 13.42 -10.17
C SER A 149 -24.94 13.34 -9.43
N LEU A 150 -25.97 12.87 -10.12
CA LEU A 150 -27.24 12.59 -9.47
C LEU A 150 -27.07 11.33 -8.64
N VAL A 151 -27.32 11.38 -7.33
CA VAL A 151 -27.05 10.27 -6.40
C VAL A 151 -28.33 9.65 -5.88
N GLU A 152 -28.33 8.32 -5.77
CA GLU A 152 -29.38 7.54 -5.14
C GLU A 152 -28.89 6.93 -3.83
N ALA A 153 -29.73 7.03 -2.79
CA ALA A 153 -29.49 6.34 -1.54
C ALA A 153 -30.11 4.93 -1.60
N ARG A 154 -29.29 3.91 -1.33
CA ARG A 154 -29.74 2.53 -1.18
C ARG A 154 -29.58 2.09 0.28
N VAL A 155 -30.39 1.16 0.74
CA VAL A 155 -30.35 0.62 2.11
C VAL A 155 -29.86 -0.81 2.08
N VAL A 156 -29.02 -1.15 3.05
CA VAL A 156 -28.68 -2.54 3.36
C VAL A 156 -29.91 -3.20 4.00
N PRO A 157 -30.50 -4.25 3.40
CA PRO A 157 -31.73 -4.87 3.89
C PRO A 157 -31.51 -5.81 5.10
N LEU A 158 -30.56 -5.46 5.98
CA LEU A 158 -30.22 -6.19 7.20
C LEU A 158 -30.24 -5.23 8.39
N PRO A 159 -31.23 -5.33 9.28
CA PRO A 159 -31.25 -4.54 10.51
C PRO A 159 -30.07 -4.85 11.42
N ARG A 160 -29.46 -3.84 12.03
CA ARG A 160 -28.26 -3.96 12.90
C ARG A 160 -27.11 -4.72 12.25
N ALA A 161 -26.93 -4.63 10.93
CA ALA A 161 -25.86 -5.36 10.22
C ALA A 161 -24.45 -5.03 10.74
N ALA A 162 -24.21 -3.79 11.16
CA ALA A 162 -22.93 -3.38 11.75
C ALA A 162 -22.84 -3.63 13.27
N GLY A 163 -23.97 -3.91 13.93
CA GLY A 163 -24.10 -4.03 15.37
C GLY A 163 -24.11 -5.46 15.90
N PHE A 164 -24.31 -5.56 17.22
CA PHE A 164 -24.48 -6.83 17.91
C PHE A 164 -25.95 -7.26 17.90
N LEU A 165 -26.20 -8.56 17.77
CA LEU A 165 -27.50 -9.17 17.93
C LEU A 165 -27.80 -9.40 19.43
N ASN A 166 -29.03 -9.84 19.72
CA ASN A 166 -29.47 -10.11 21.09
C ASN A 166 -28.66 -11.21 21.77
N ASP A 167 -28.09 -12.13 20.98
CA ASP A 167 -27.25 -13.23 21.45
C ASP A 167 -25.80 -12.78 21.71
N GLY A 168 -25.49 -11.50 21.53
CA GLY A 168 -24.14 -10.93 21.68
C GLY A 168 -23.21 -11.15 20.49
N SER A 169 -23.59 -12.02 19.55
CA SER A 169 -22.86 -12.25 18.30
C SER A 169 -23.03 -11.08 17.33
N SER A 170 -22.02 -10.85 16.50
CA SER A 170 -22.12 -9.91 15.38
C SER A 170 -22.10 -10.65 14.04
N LEU A 171 -22.74 -10.06 13.03
CA LEU A 171 -22.70 -10.60 11.66
C LEU A 171 -21.26 -10.67 11.14
N LEU A 172 -20.44 -9.66 11.43
CA LEU A 172 -19.05 -9.61 11.04
C LEU A 172 -18.22 -10.75 11.66
N GLU A 173 -18.39 -11.01 12.95
CA GLU A 173 -17.71 -12.11 13.66
C GLU A 173 -18.02 -13.46 13.01
N THR A 174 -19.31 -13.74 12.74
CA THR A 174 -19.70 -14.99 12.09
C THR A 174 -19.16 -15.12 10.67
N LEU A 175 -19.08 -14.03 9.91
CA LEU A 175 -18.49 -14.02 8.55
C LEU A 175 -16.99 -14.33 8.59
N VAL A 176 -16.28 -13.74 9.55
CA VAL A 176 -14.83 -13.95 9.72
C VAL A 176 -14.53 -15.36 10.20
N ASP A 177 -15.31 -15.89 11.15
CA ASP A 177 -15.14 -17.24 11.71
C ASP A 177 -15.39 -18.34 10.68
N THR A 178 -16.26 -18.08 9.71
CA THR A 178 -16.55 -18.99 8.60
C THR A 178 -15.36 -19.14 7.66
N GLY A 179 -14.53 -18.09 7.53
CA GLY A 179 -13.28 -18.11 6.77
C GLY A 179 -13.43 -18.13 5.24
N ASP A 180 -14.65 -18.05 4.72
CA ASP A 180 -14.93 -18.04 3.29
C ASP A 180 -14.75 -16.63 2.71
N ALA A 181 -13.76 -16.47 1.83
CA ALA A 181 -13.41 -15.19 1.23
C ALA A 181 -14.53 -14.67 0.31
N GLU A 182 -15.28 -15.56 -0.36
CA GLU A 182 -16.30 -15.17 -1.34
C GLU A 182 -17.42 -14.32 -0.71
N LEU A 183 -17.71 -14.54 0.58
CA LEU A 183 -18.68 -13.74 1.35
C LEU A 183 -18.31 -12.24 1.40
N PHE A 184 -17.02 -11.91 1.36
CA PHE A 184 -16.51 -10.53 1.38
C PHE A 184 -16.55 -9.85 -0.01
N GLY A 185 -16.90 -10.62 -1.06
CA GLY A 185 -17.24 -10.10 -2.38
C GLY A 185 -18.53 -9.28 -2.37
N SER A 186 -19.44 -9.58 -1.43
CA SER A 186 -20.78 -9.00 -1.42
C SER A 186 -20.80 -7.51 -1.08
N PHE A 187 -21.64 -6.76 -1.80
CA PHE A 187 -21.88 -5.34 -1.56
C PHE A 187 -22.35 -5.04 -0.13
N ILE A 188 -23.15 -5.94 0.45
CA ILE A 188 -23.67 -5.79 1.81
C ILE A 188 -22.52 -5.84 2.82
N VAL A 189 -21.68 -6.87 2.72
CA VAL A 189 -20.55 -7.09 3.63
C VAL A 189 -19.53 -5.96 3.50
N ARG A 190 -19.23 -5.53 2.27
CA ARG A 190 -18.38 -4.37 1.99
C ARG A 190 -18.91 -3.08 2.61
N ALA A 191 -20.22 -2.84 2.54
CA ALA A 191 -20.83 -1.67 3.16
C ALA A 191 -20.71 -1.69 4.69
N VAL A 192 -20.92 -2.85 5.32
CA VAL A 192 -20.76 -3.02 6.77
C VAL A 192 -19.32 -2.75 7.20
N ILE A 193 -18.34 -3.36 6.51
CA ILE A 193 -16.91 -3.17 6.80
C ILE A 193 -16.52 -1.71 6.63
N GLN A 194 -16.93 -1.08 5.52
CA GLN A 194 -16.62 0.32 5.24
C GLN A 194 -17.17 1.25 6.32
N TYR A 195 -18.41 1.03 6.78
CA TYR A 195 -19.01 1.84 7.84
C TYR A 195 -18.24 1.74 9.16
N LYS A 196 -17.94 0.51 9.61
CA LYS A 196 -17.19 0.27 10.85
C LYS A 196 -15.76 0.80 10.76
N TRP A 197 -15.14 0.69 9.58
CA TRP A 197 -13.82 1.24 9.32
C TRP A 197 -13.79 2.78 9.44
N GLN A 198 -14.81 3.47 8.94
CA GLN A 198 -14.93 4.93 9.02
C GLN A 198 -15.20 5.43 10.43
N THR A 199 -15.95 4.69 11.24
CA THR A 199 -16.35 5.12 12.58
C THR A 199 -15.31 4.83 13.65
N SER A 200 -14.73 3.62 13.67
CA SER A 200 -13.78 3.21 14.72
C SER A 200 -12.45 2.68 14.18
N GLY A 201 -12.48 1.94 13.07
CA GLY A 201 -11.30 1.22 12.58
C GLY A 201 -10.11 2.12 12.26
N LEU A 202 -10.31 3.23 11.53
CA LEU A 202 -9.23 4.12 11.10
C LEU A 202 -8.51 4.80 12.28
N ARG A 203 -9.27 5.26 13.29
CA ARG A 203 -8.70 6.00 14.42
C ARG A 203 -7.87 5.10 15.33
N GLN A 204 -8.36 3.89 15.60
CA GLN A 204 -7.63 2.91 16.40
C GLN A 204 -6.38 2.43 15.66
N PHE A 205 -6.50 2.16 14.36
CA PHE A 205 -5.36 1.82 13.52
C PHE A 205 -4.27 2.90 13.52
N LEU A 206 -4.63 4.17 13.37
CA LEU A 206 -3.64 5.26 13.44
C LEU A 206 -2.94 5.33 14.79
N TRP A 207 -3.63 4.95 15.87
CA TRP A 207 -3.04 4.90 17.20
C TRP A 207 -2.07 3.73 17.36
N GLU A 208 -2.45 2.54 16.91
CA GLU A 208 -1.59 1.35 16.88
C GLU A 208 -0.34 1.60 16.02
N ALA A 209 -0.52 2.10 14.80
CA ALA A 209 0.58 2.46 13.90
C ALA A 209 1.48 3.55 14.50
N ALA A 210 0.94 4.51 15.25
CA ALA A 210 1.75 5.50 15.95
C ALA A 210 2.60 4.88 17.07
N TRP A 211 2.06 3.93 17.83
CA TRP A 211 2.81 3.20 18.85
C TRP A 211 3.92 2.33 18.24
N TYR A 212 3.64 1.68 17.11
CA TYR A 212 4.65 0.93 16.35
C TYR A 212 5.75 1.85 15.80
N MET A 213 5.38 2.97 15.18
CA MET A 213 6.37 3.94 14.69
C MET A 213 7.22 4.51 15.82
N LEU A 214 6.63 4.72 16.99
CA LEU A 214 7.37 5.15 18.18
C LEU A 214 8.33 4.07 18.68
N SER A 215 7.92 2.79 18.69
CA SER A 215 8.79 1.69 19.12
C SER A 215 9.96 1.50 18.17
N VAL A 216 9.74 1.57 16.84
CA VAL A 216 10.80 1.50 15.83
C VAL A 216 11.75 2.69 15.94
N ALA A 217 11.22 3.91 16.12
CA ALA A 217 12.05 5.10 16.33
C ALA A 217 12.88 4.98 17.62
N LEU A 218 12.30 4.44 18.68
CA LEU A 218 13.00 4.19 19.95
C LEU A 218 14.11 3.16 19.78
N ILE A 219 13.85 2.03 19.10
CA ILE A 219 14.85 1.00 18.83
C ILE A 219 15.98 1.59 18.00
N THR A 220 15.67 2.32 16.92
CA THR A 220 16.67 2.95 16.04
C THR A 220 17.49 4.02 16.76
N ALA A 221 16.87 4.80 17.65
CA ALA A 221 17.58 5.75 18.48
C ALA A 221 18.50 5.04 19.49
N LEU A 222 18.02 3.96 20.09
CA LEU A 222 18.78 3.13 21.03
C LEU A 222 20.01 2.52 20.33
N THR A 223 19.86 1.99 19.11
CA THR A 223 20.97 1.56 18.23
C THR A 223 22.06 2.60 18.12
N PHE A 224 21.67 3.81 17.78
CA PHE A 224 22.58 4.89 17.47
C PHE A 224 23.33 5.31 18.74
N VAL A 225 22.64 5.35 19.87
CA VAL A 225 23.23 5.62 21.19
C VAL A 225 24.22 4.52 21.60
N PHE A 226 23.88 3.24 21.39
CA PHE A 226 24.80 2.13 21.68
C PHE A 226 26.04 2.14 20.79
N ASN A 227 25.90 2.42 19.49
CA ASN A 227 27.03 2.51 18.57
C ASN A 227 27.95 3.70 18.92
N THR A 228 27.38 4.85 19.24
CA THR A 228 28.15 6.06 19.60
C THR A 228 28.78 6.01 20.99
N SER A 229 28.19 5.27 21.94
CA SER A 229 28.63 5.22 23.35
C SER A 229 29.22 3.86 23.78
N GLY A 230 29.55 2.96 22.85
CA GLY A 230 29.95 1.57 23.12
C GLY A 230 31.05 1.40 24.18
N LYS A 231 31.96 2.37 24.32
CA LYS A 231 33.03 2.38 25.34
C LYS A 231 32.53 2.57 26.78
N ASN A 232 31.49 3.36 26.99
CA ASN A 232 30.98 3.71 28.32
C ASN A 232 30.04 2.63 28.90
N VAL A 233 29.38 1.86 28.02
CA VAL A 233 28.40 0.84 28.42
C VAL A 233 29.05 -0.49 28.75
N ALA A 234 30.14 -0.87 28.06
CA ALA A 234 30.96 -2.04 28.41
C ALA A 234 31.54 -1.94 29.84
N GLN A 235 31.85 -0.72 30.27
CA GLN A 235 32.34 -0.42 31.61
C GLN A 235 31.24 -0.50 32.69
N LEU A 236 29.97 -0.27 32.31
CA LEU A 236 28.80 -0.33 33.20
C LEU A 236 28.27 -1.76 33.39
N LEU A 237 28.45 -2.64 32.40
CA LEU A 237 28.08 -4.07 32.43
C LEU A 237 29.16 -4.96 33.09
N GLY A 238 30.22 -4.38 33.64
CA GLY A 238 31.22 -5.11 34.43
C GLY A 238 32.22 -5.92 33.59
N ALA A 239 32.35 -5.66 32.28
CA ALA A 239 33.43 -6.22 31.47
C ALA A 239 34.69 -5.37 31.58
N ALA A 240 35.14 -5.12 32.81
CA ALA A 240 36.49 -4.65 33.07
C ALA A 240 37.24 -5.80 33.74
N ASP A 241 37.93 -6.61 32.94
CA ASP A 241 39.32 -6.89 33.27
C ASP A 241 40.11 -7.45 32.08
N ASN A 242 41.11 -6.65 31.68
CA ASN A 242 42.42 -7.05 31.15
C ASN A 242 42.45 -7.99 29.93
N SER A 243 42.01 -7.49 28.76
CA SER A 243 42.58 -7.94 27.48
C SER A 243 42.56 -6.81 26.46
N SER A 244 43.75 -6.34 26.10
CA SER A 244 44.03 -5.25 25.16
C SER A 244 43.77 -5.59 23.68
N ASN A 245 42.76 -6.44 23.40
CA ASN A 245 42.33 -6.77 22.04
C ASN A 245 40.79 -6.69 21.83
N SER A 246 40.08 -6.09 22.78
CA SER A 246 38.61 -6.02 22.82
C SER A 246 38.02 -4.80 22.08
N ASN A 247 38.50 -4.48 20.88
CA ASN A 247 37.77 -3.54 20.01
C ASN A 247 36.71 -4.27 19.16
N ASN A 248 36.90 -5.56 18.87
CA ASN A 248 36.01 -6.31 17.97
C ASN A 248 34.81 -6.94 18.70
N GLY A 249 34.90 -7.14 20.03
CA GLY A 249 33.88 -7.86 20.81
C GLY A 249 32.63 -7.02 21.14
N SER A 250 32.80 -5.73 21.45
CA SER A 250 31.68 -4.80 21.70
C SER A 250 30.87 -4.55 20.43
N ASP A 251 31.54 -4.50 19.29
CA ASP A 251 30.93 -4.17 18.01
C ASP A 251 30.11 -5.34 17.49
N VAL A 252 30.60 -6.59 17.63
CA VAL A 252 29.85 -7.78 17.24
C VAL A 252 28.63 -8.02 18.14
N VAL A 253 28.73 -7.80 19.46
CA VAL A 253 27.59 -7.95 20.39
C VAL A 253 26.53 -6.88 20.14
N SER A 254 26.92 -5.63 19.87
CA SER A 254 25.98 -4.56 19.52
C SER A 254 25.29 -4.84 18.18
N VAL A 255 26.01 -5.32 17.17
CA VAL A 255 25.45 -5.73 15.87
C VAL A 255 24.51 -6.93 16.01
N MET A 256 24.83 -7.91 16.85
CA MET A 256 23.97 -9.07 17.09
C MET A 256 22.69 -8.69 17.85
N ILE A 257 22.78 -7.84 18.88
CA ILE A 257 21.60 -7.32 19.58
C ILE A 257 20.75 -6.46 18.63
N MET A 258 21.38 -5.71 17.73
CA MET A 258 20.71 -4.93 16.71
C MET A 258 20.00 -5.76 15.66
N LEU A 259 20.63 -6.85 15.23
CA LEU A 259 20.05 -7.80 14.29
C LEU A 259 18.90 -8.54 14.96
N VAL A 260 19.03 -8.93 16.24
CA VAL A 260 17.96 -9.58 17.01
C VAL A 260 16.79 -8.62 17.27
N LEU A 261 17.04 -7.37 17.64
CA LEU A 261 15.98 -6.36 17.83
C LEU A 261 15.32 -5.97 16.51
N GLY A 262 16.08 -5.88 15.42
CA GLY A 262 15.56 -5.64 14.08
C GLY A 262 14.75 -6.82 13.54
N VAL A 263 15.16 -8.05 13.85
CA VAL A 263 14.40 -9.26 13.52
C VAL A 263 13.14 -9.36 14.38
N LEU A 264 13.18 -9.05 15.67
CA LEU A 264 11.98 -9.01 16.52
C LEU A 264 11.00 -7.93 16.07
N ALA A 265 11.47 -6.72 15.78
CA ALA A 265 10.64 -5.64 15.22
C ALA A 265 10.10 -5.97 13.82
N GLY A 266 10.87 -6.71 13.01
CA GLY A 266 10.45 -7.23 11.72
C GLY A 266 9.41 -8.36 11.84
N VAL A 267 9.53 -9.21 12.85
CA VAL A 267 8.54 -10.25 13.18
C VAL A 267 7.23 -9.59 13.65
N ASP A 268 7.31 -8.53 14.46
CA ASP A 268 6.13 -7.72 14.83
C ASP A 268 5.52 -7.03 13.61
N MET A 269 6.34 -6.56 12.66
CA MET A 269 5.86 -6.01 11.37
C MET A 269 5.10 -7.04 10.52
N VAL A 270 5.48 -8.32 10.61
CA VAL A 270 4.81 -9.43 9.91
C VAL A 270 3.50 -9.81 10.63
N GLN A 271 3.38 -9.53 11.93
CA GLN A 271 2.21 -9.88 12.74
C GLN A 271 1.15 -8.78 12.77
N GLU A 272 1.51 -7.50 12.70
CA GLU A 272 0.53 -6.41 12.57
C GLU A 272 0.06 -6.29 11.11
N PRO A 273 -1.23 -6.52 10.81
CA PRO A 273 -1.74 -6.42 9.46
C PRO A 273 -1.87 -4.94 9.09
N PHE A 274 -0.75 -4.31 8.68
CA PHE A 274 -0.77 -3.03 8.00
C PHE A 274 -1.73 -3.15 6.83
N GLN A 275 -2.89 -2.54 6.88
CA GLN A 275 -3.95 -2.89 5.92
C GLN A 275 -3.56 -2.59 4.48
N SER A 276 -2.77 -1.56 4.23
CA SER A 276 -2.31 -1.25 2.87
C SER A 276 -1.24 -2.22 2.38
N THR A 277 -0.44 -2.80 3.27
CA THR A 277 0.75 -3.61 2.92
C THR A 277 0.55 -5.09 3.20
N GLY A 278 -0.43 -5.49 4.01
CA GLY A 278 -0.68 -6.86 4.44
C GLY A 278 -1.09 -7.79 3.30
N PRO A 279 -2.10 -7.43 2.47
CA PRO A 279 -2.32 -8.16 1.22
C PRO A 279 -1.05 -8.10 0.37
N LEU A 280 -0.47 -6.93 0.11
CA LEU A 280 0.73 -6.80 -0.73
C LEU A 280 1.92 -7.68 -0.27
N VAL A 281 2.18 -7.82 1.03
CA VAL A 281 3.22 -8.67 1.61
C VAL A 281 2.85 -10.14 1.42
N ARG A 282 1.58 -10.51 1.62
CA ARG A 282 1.11 -11.87 1.30
C ARG A 282 1.20 -12.15 -0.20
N MET A 283 0.94 -11.16 -1.05
CA MET A 283 1.12 -11.23 -2.50
C MET A 283 2.61 -11.45 -2.82
N ILE A 284 3.51 -10.65 -2.25
CA ILE A 284 4.96 -10.76 -2.46
C ILE A 284 5.45 -12.13 -1.98
N LEU A 285 5.02 -12.60 -0.80
CA LEU A 285 5.41 -13.91 -0.28
C LEU A 285 4.90 -15.06 -1.15
N ALA A 286 3.66 -14.97 -1.64
CA ALA A 286 3.11 -15.95 -2.58
C ALA A 286 3.89 -15.93 -3.91
N ILE A 287 4.21 -14.76 -4.43
CA ILE A 287 5.03 -14.57 -5.63
C ILE A 287 6.45 -15.15 -5.42
N CYS A 288 7.08 -14.91 -4.28
CA CYS A 288 8.37 -15.52 -3.91
C CYS A 288 8.29 -17.04 -3.86
N PHE A 289 7.18 -17.59 -3.38
CA PHE A 289 6.96 -19.03 -3.35
C PHE A 289 6.77 -19.61 -4.76
N ASP A 290 6.04 -18.93 -5.63
CA ASP A 290 5.88 -19.32 -7.03
C ASP A 290 7.23 -19.28 -7.78
N MET A 291 8.06 -18.28 -7.50
CA MET A 291 9.41 -18.12 -8.06
C MET A 291 10.42 -19.19 -7.61
N ARG A 292 10.12 -19.99 -6.57
CA ARG A 292 11.12 -20.90 -5.97
C ARG A 292 11.76 -21.87 -6.97
N TYR A 293 10.99 -22.36 -7.93
CA TYR A 293 11.50 -23.27 -8.96
C TYR A 293 12.39 -22.55 -9.96
N PHE A 294 12.05 -21.32 -10.31
CA PHE A 294 12.88 -20.47 -11.14
C PHE A 294 14.20 -20.13 -10.44
N LEU A 295 14.15 -19.69 -9.19
CA LEU A 295 15.34 -19.38 -8.39
C LEU A 295 16.26 -20.60 -8.24
N LEU A 296 15.69 -21.80 -8.13
CA LEU A 296 16.44 -23.05 -8.14
C LEU A 296 17.18 -23.24 -9.47
N VAL A 297 16.51 -23.08 -10.62
CA VAL A 297 17.12 -23.19 -11.96
C VAL A 297 18.21 -22.12 -12.17
N LEU A 298 17.95 -20.88 -11.76
CA LEU A 298 18.93 -19.80 -11.80
C LEU A 298 20.15 -20.12 -10.93
N GLY A 299 19.94 -20.59 -9.71
CA GLY A 299 21.00 -21.00 -8.80
C GLY A 299 21.86 -22.13 -9.36
N ILE A 300 21.25 -23.16 -9.96
CA ILE A 300 21.98 -24.22 -10.67
C ILE A 300 22.80 -23.64 -11.82
N SER A 301 22.24 -22.70 -12.58
CA SER A 301 22.93 -22.07 -13.73
C SER A 301 24.14 -21.25 -13.28
N ILE A 302 24.05 -20.53 -12.16
CA ILE A 302 25.18 -19.77 -11.58
C ILE A 302 26.28 -20.73 -11.11
N VAL A 303 25.92 -21.83 -10.43
CA VAL A 303 26.90 -22.85 -10.00
C VAL A 303 27.55 -23.54 -11.20
N ALA A 304 26.78 -23.86 -12.25
CA ALA A 304 27.29 -24.44 -13.49
C ALA A 304 28.24 -23.48 -14.23
N GLY A 305 27.90 -22.18 -14.27
CA GLY A 305 28.77 -21.13 -14.78
C GLY A 305 30.07 -21.06 -13.99
N TRP A 306 29.99 -20.93 -12.67
CA TRP A 306 31.16 -20.89 -11.79
C TRP A 306 32.10 -22.08 -11.97
N THR A 307 31.55 -23.30 -11.96
CA THR A 307 32.35 -24.52 -12.15
C THR A 307 33.02 -24.57 -13.53
N SER A 308 32.33 -24.14 -14.59
CA SER A 308 32.85 -24.11 -15.96
C SER A 308 33.97 -23.06 -16.12
N PHE A 309 33.76 -21.84 -15.63
CA PHE A 309 34.75 -20.77 -15.65
C PHE A 309 35.97 -21.10 -14.79
N ARG A 310 35.75 -21.66 -13.59
CA ARG A 310 36.84 -22.15 -12.73
C ARG A 310 37.66 -23.22 -13.44
N LEU A 311 37.02 -24.15 -14.16
CA LEU A 311 37.73 -25.22 -14.87
C LEU A 311 38.58 -24.67 -16.03
N LEU A 312 38.04 -23.73 -16.80
CA LEU A 312 38.74 -23.15 -17.95
C LEU A 312 39.90 -22.23 -17.55
N LEU A 313 39.83 -21.60 -16.38
CA LEU A 313 40.84 -20.68 -15.86
C LEU A 313 41.84 -21.33 -14.89
N LEU A 314 41.81 -22.66 -14.72
CA LEU A 314 42.67 -23.41 -13.77
C LEU A 314 44.18 -23.22 -14.01
N ASN A 315 44.60 -22.99 -15.26
CA ASN A 315 46.01 -22.92 -15.67
C ASN A 315 46.47 -21.51 -16.04
N ASP A 316 45.59 -20.50 -15.94
CA ASP A 316 45.91 -19.14 -16.33
C ASP A 316 46.42 -18.35 -15.10
N ASN A 317 47.70 -17.96 -15.14
CA ASN A 317 48.39 -17.29 -14.04
C ASN A 317 48.25 -15.76 -14.08
N THR A 318 47.53 -15.22 -15.07
CA THR A 318 47.42 -13.77 -15.31
C THR A 318 46.35 -13.09 -14.47
N LEU A 319 45.44 -13.85 -13.85
CA LEU A 319 44.39 -13.33 -12.98
C LEU A 319 44.85 -13.37 -11.51
N PRO A 320 44.38 -12.44 -10.66
CA PRO A 320 44.45 -12.60 -9.21
C PRO A 320 43.51 -13.77 -8.81
N VAL A 321 44.06 -14.99 -8.87
CA VAL A 321 43.41 -16.28 -8.55
C VAL A 321 42.81 -16.31 -7.13
N GLU A 322 43.12 -15.34 -6.28
CA GLU A 322 42.57 -15.22 -4.92
C GLU A 322 41.04 -15.06 -4.91
N GLY A 323 40.44 -14.44 -5.93
CA GLY A 323 38.98 -14.26 -6.01
C GLY A 323 38.19 -15.47 -6.52
N LEU A 324 38.80 -16.32 -7.36
CA LEU A 324 38.10 -17.47 -7.98
C LEU A 324 38.29 -18.78 -7.20
N GLY A 325 39.33 -18.85 -6.37
CA GLY A 325 39.62 -20.00 -5.50
C GLY A 325 38.66 -20.12 -4.31
N ASP A 326 38.20 -19.00 -3.77
CA ASP A 326 37.18 -18.96 -2.73
C ASP A 326 35.78 -19.15 -3.34
N PRO A 327 35.01 -20.21 -2.97
CA PRO A 327 33.68 -20.44 -3.50
C PRO A 327 32.71 -19.26 -3.33
N ALA A 328 32.85 -18.45 -2.27
CA ALA A 328 31.98 -17.30 -2.05
C ALA A 328 32.24 -16.19 -3.08
N ASN A 329 33.50 -15.81 -3.26
CA ASN A 329 33.91 -14.76 -4.19
C ASN A 329 33.72 -15.21 -5.65
N GLY A 330 33.99 -16.48 -5.96
CA GLY A 330 33.77 -17.05 -7.28
C GLY A 330 32.29 -17.09 -7.68
N LEU A 331 31.39 -17.42 -6.75
CA LEU A 331 29.94 -17.40 -7.01
C LEU A 331 29.42 -15.98 -7.18
N LEU A 332 29.90 -15.02 -6.37
CA LEU A 332 29.54 -13.60 -6.48
C LEU A 332 30.01 -13.01 -7.83
N LEU A 333 31.24 -13.31 -8.23
CA LEU A 333 31.77 -12.92 -9.54
C LEU A 333 30.88 -13.47 -10.67
N MET A 334 30.46 -14.72 -10.57
CA MET A 334 29.60 -15.36 -11.58
C MET A 334 28.18 -14.81 -11.56
N PHE A 335 27.66 -14.44 -10.40
CA PHE A 335 26.40 -13.73 -10.28
C PHE A 335 26.45 -12.39 -11.03
N ASN A 336 27.49 -11.58 -10.81
CA ASN A 336 27.67 -10.30 -11.50
C ASN A 336 27.85 -10.50 -13.02
N LEU A 337 28.70 -11.46 -13.41
CA LEU A 337 28.96 -11.81 -14.80
C LEU A 337 27.68 -12.21 -15.54
N LEU A 338 26.84 -13.03 -14.90
CA LEU A 338 25.73 -13.72 -15.54
C LEU A 338 24.43 -12.92 -15.49
N LEU A 339 24.20 -12.13 -14.43
CA LEU A 339 22.96 -11.36 -14.26
C LEU A 339 23.10 -9.89 -14.63
N LEU A 340 24.23 -9.25 -14.30
CA LEU A 340 24.46 -7.84 -14.60
C LEU A 340 25.15 -7.64 -15.96
N ALA A 341 25.63 -8.72 -16.58
CA ALA A 341 26.41 -8.70 -17.82
C ALA A 341 27.60 -7.71 -17.78
N ASP A 342 28.10 -7.46 -16.57
CA ASP A 342 29.13 -6.47 -16.31
C ASP A 342 30.48 -7.17 -16.38
N PHE A 343 31.06 -7.22 -17.58
CA PHE A 343 32.38 -7.80 -17.79
C PHE A 343 33.08 -7.31 -19.05
N ASP A 344 34.39 -7.13 -18.93
CA ASP A 344 35.26 -6.77 -20.04
C ASP A 344 35.91 -8.01 -20.66
N LEU A 345 35.52 -8.32 -21.90
CA LEU A 345 35.98 -9.48 -22.68
C LEU A 345 37.47 -9.43 -23.02
N ASP A 346 38.08 -8.26 -22.91
CA ASP A 346 39.49 -8.03 -23.22
C ASP A 346 40.42 -8.42 -22.06
N THR A 347 39.85 -8.80 -20.90
CA THR A 347 40.60 -9.17 -19.69
C THR A 347 41.19 -10.58 -19.73
N PHE A 348 40.73 -11.45 -20.63
CA PHE A 348 41.20 -12.85 -20.70
C PHE A 348 42.19 -13.08 -21.83
N ASP A 349 43.41 -13.51 -21.47
CA ASP A 349 44.47 -13.85 -22.42
C ASP A 349 45.01 -15.26 -22.10
N GLY A 350 44.79 -16.24 -22.99
CA GLY A 350 45.10 -17.64 -22.71
C GLY A 350 44.64 -18.63 -23.78
N ASP A 351 45.06 -19.89 -23.64
CA ASP A 351 44.86 -20.96 -24.65
C ASP A 351 43.38 -21.29 -24.93
N TYR A 352 42.49 -21.06 -23.96
CA TYR A 352 41.06 -21.39 -24.05
C TYR A 352 40.14 -20.17 -24.25
N VAL A 353 40.69 -19.00 -24.60
CA VAL A 353 39.93 -17.74 -24.75
C VAL A 353 38.74 -17.87 -25.71
N VAL A 354 38.88 -18.65 -26.79
CA VAL A 354 37.78 -18.89 -27.74
C VAL A 354 36.62 -19.64 -27.08
N LEU A 355 36.92 -20.70 -26.31
CA LEU A 355 35.91 -21.49 -25.62
C LEU A 355 35.23 -20.69 -24.50
N LEU A 356 36.00 -19.86 -23.79
CA LEU A 356 35.51 -18.95 -22.77
C LEU A 356 34.54 -17.91 -23.35
N ARG A 357 34.88 -17.31 -24.50
CA ARG A 357 34.01 -16.37 -25.24
C ARG A 357 32.71 -17.02 -25.70
N ILE A 358 32.78 -18.24 -26.22
CA ILE A 358 31.59 -19.00 -26.65
C ILE A 358 30.69 -19.31 -25.43
N LEU A 359 31.28 -19.81 -24.33
CA LEU A 359 30.56 -20.08 -23.09
C LEU A 359 29.89 -18.82 -22.54
N PHE A 360 30.59 -17.68 -22.56
CA PHE A 360 30.05 -16.40 -22.14
C PHE A 360 28.87 -15.96 -23.00
N VAL A 361 28.98 -16.02 -24.33
CA VAL A 361 27.88 -15.67 -25.25
C VAL A 361 26.66 -16.56 -25.02
N ILE A 362 26.85 -17.87 -24.86
CA ILE A 362 25.75 -18.81 -24.57
C ILE A 362 25.11 -18.46 -23.23
N SER A 363 25.92 -18.17 -22.21
CA SER A 363 25.46 -17.84 -20.86
C SER A 363 24.71 -16.50 -20.83
N MET A 364 25.14 -15.52 -21.62
CA MET A 364 24.48 -14.22 -21.82
C MET A 364 23.15 -14.35 -22.55
N VAL A 365 23.02 -15.25 -23.52
CA VAL A 365 21.72 -15.50 -24.15
C VAL A 365 20.80 -16.29 -23.21
N LEU A 366 21.33 -17.30 -22.52
CA LEU A 366 20.50 -18.21 -21.73
C LEU A 366 19.99 -17.55 -20.45
N VAL A 367 20.83 -16.80 -19.72
CA VAL A 367 20.45 -16.27 -18.41
C VAL A 367 19.76 -14.90 -18.48
N PRO A 368 20.41 -13.81 -18.89
CA PRO A 368 19.75 -12.52 -18.90
C PRO A 368 18.73 -12.38 -20.05
N VAL A 369 18.91 -13.04 -21.20
CA VAL A 369 17.92 -12.95 -22.29
C VAL A 369 16.79 -13.96 -22.14
N VAL A 370 17.04 -15.24 -21.85
CA VAL A 370 15.96 -16.24 -21.77
C VAL A 370 15.39 -16.37 -20.37
N LEU A 371 16.22 -16.61 -19.34
CA LEU A 371 15.72 -16.83 -17.97
C LEU A 371 15.10 -15.56 -17.37
N LEU A 372 15.68 -14.36 -17.51
CA LEU A 372 15.04 -13.15 -16.96
C LEU A 372 13.74 -12.79 -17.68
N ASN A 373 13.66 -12.98 -19.01
CA ASN A 373 12.40 -12.76 -19.73
C ASN A 373 11.32 -13.77 -19.31
N LEU A 374 11.70 -15.03 -19.04
CA LEU A 374 10.80 -16.03 -18.49
C LEU A 374 10.34 -15.67 -17.07
N LEU A 375 11.23 -15.12 -16.24
CA LEU A 375 10.89 -14.63 -14.90
C LEU A 375 9.83 -13.54 -14.96
N ILE A 376 10.01 -12.53 -15.81
CA ILE A 376 9.03 -11.45 -15.95
C ILE A 376 7.67 -11.99 -16.40
N ALA A 377 7.65 -12.94 -17.34
CA ALA A 377 6.40 -13.58 -17.79
C ALA A 377 5.69 -14.35 -16.66
N LEU A 378 6.43 -15.14 -15.88
CA LEU A 378 5.88 -15.90 -14.76
C LEU A 378 5.39 -14.97 -13.64
N MET A 379 6.12 -13.89 -13.39
CA MET A 379 5.75 -12.85 -12.42
C MET A 379 4.48 -12.11 -12.82
N SER A 380 4.31 -11.80 -14.11
CA SER A 380 3.10 -11.11 -14.60
C SER A 380 1.85 -11.96 -14.38
N ASP A 381 1.90 -13.25 -14.71
CA ASP A 381 0.77 -14.18 -14.57
C ASP A 381 0.43 -14.44 -13.09
N SER A 382 1.43 -14.65 -12.23
CA SER A 382 1.19 -14.75 -10.78
C SER A 382 0.69 -13.44 -10.17
N TYR A 383 1.20 -12.29 -10.61
CA TYR A 383 0.72 -10.98 -10.15
C TYR A 383 -0.76 -10.75 -10.50
N GLU A 384 -1.18 -11.03 -11.74
CA GLU A 384 -2.57 -10.89 -12.18
C GLU A 384 -3.52 -11.79 -11.38
N ARG A 385 -3.20 -13.08 -11.23
CA ARG A 385 -4.02 -14.03 -10.44
C ARG A 385 -4.23 -13.59 -9.00
N ILE A 386 -3.18 -13.06 -8.38
CA ILE A 386 -3.23 -12.65 -6.98
C ILE A 386 -3.94 -11.29 -6.86
N GLN A 387 -3.76 -10.39 -7.83
CA GLN A 387 -4.44 -9.08 -7.86
C GLN A 387 -5.96 -9.23 -7.90
N ASP A 388 -6.49 -10.21 -8.64
CA ASP A 388 -7.93 -10.49 -8.71
C ASP A 388 -8.53 -10.87 -7.34
N ARG A 389 -7.74 -11.52 -6.47
CA ARG A 389 -8.16 -11.94 -5.12
C ARG A 389 -7.82 -10.92 -4.05
N ALA A 390 -6.87 -10.02 -4.31
CA ALA A 390 -6.36 -9.06 -3.35
C ALA A 390 -7.45 -8.15 -2.78
N ASP A 391 -8.42 -7.73 -3.60
CA ASP A 391 -9.54 -6.91 -3.14
C ASP A 391 -10.39 -7.61 -2.07
N ILE A 392 -10.70 -8.89 -2.30
CA ILE A 392 -11.50 -9.70 -1.38
C ILE A 392 -10.70 -10.00 -0.10
N GLU A 393 -9.43 -10.38 -0.24
CA GLU A 393 -8.53 -10.62 0.89
C GLU A 393 -8.33 -9.37 1.74
N PHE A 394 -8.25 -8.20 1.12
CA PHE A 394 -8.15 -6.92 1.82
C PHE A 394 -9.39 -6.61 2.64
N GLN A 395 -10.59 -6.90 2.13
CA GLN A 395 -11.83 -6.77 2.92
C GLN A 395 -11.86 -7.76 4.09
N LEU A 396 -11.40 -8.99 3.87
CA LEU A 396 -11.31 -10.01 4.92
C LEU A 396 -10.30 -9.61 6.01
N LEU A 397 -9.15 -9.05 5.64
CA LEU A 397 -8.16 -8.53 6.60
C LEU A 397 -8.73 -7.39 7.43
N ARG A 398 -9.43 -6.44 6.80
CA ARG A 398 -10.17 -5.38 7.49
C ARG A 398 -11.18 -5.94 8.49
N ALA A 399 -11.93 -6.96 8.07
CA ALA A 399 -12.93 -7.60 8.92
C ALA A 399 -12.31 -8.30 10.13
N ARG A 400 -11.15 -8.98 9.97
CA ARG A 400 -10.43 -9.61 11.08
C ARG A 400 -10.00 -8.60 12.14
N ILE A 401 -9.41 -7.48 11.72
CA ILE A 401 -9.00 -6.40 12.64
C ILE A 401 -10.21 -5.83 13.35
N LEU A 402 -11.29 -5.54 12.62
CA LEU A 402 -12.52 -5.04 13.21
C LEU A 402 -13.12 -6.03 14.22
N ARG A 403 -13.08 -7.35 13.95
CA ARG A 403 -13.53 -8.39 14.89
C ARG A 403 -12.69 -8.39 16.17
N GLU A 404 -11.37 -8.31 16.03
CA GLU A 404 -10.47 -8.22 17.19
C GLU A 404 -10.77 -6.97 18.02
N GLN A 405 -10.92 -5.82 17.36
CA GLN A 405 -11.32 -4.56 18.02
C GLN A 405 -12.67 -4.69 18.74
N ASP A 406 -13.68 -5.27 18.09
CA ASP A 406 -15.01 -5.53 18.66
C ASP A 406 -14.97 -6.41 19.91
N ALA A 407 -14.02 -7.33 20.00
CA ALA A 407 -13.83 -8.19 21.16
C ALA A 407 -13.33 -7.41 22.38
N TRP A 408 -12.51 -6.37 22.18
CA TRP A 408 -11.98 -5.50 23.23
C TRP A 408 -12.94 -4.40 23.70
N LEU A 409 -14.10 -4.24 23.06
CA LEU A 409 -15.08 -3.23 23.43
C LEU A 409 -15.83 -3.57 24.73
N THR A 410 -15.85 -2.61 25.67
CA THR A 410 -16.71 -2.63 26.86
C THR A 410 -18.20 -2.66 26.49
N LEU A 411 -19.05 -3.25 27.35
CA LEU A 411 -20.51 -3.35 27.14
C LEU A 411 -21.17 -2.00 26.83
N GLU A 412 -20.77 -0.92 27.50
CA GLU A 412 -21.27 0.44 27.21
C GLU A 412 -20.95 0.87 25.77
N GLY A 413 -19.75 0.53 25.30
CA GLY A 413 -19.35 0.83 23.94
C GLY A 413 -20.10 0.03 22.88
N LYS A 414 -20.59 -1.18 23.22
CA LYS A 414 -21.45 -2.00 22.36
C LYS A 414 -22.87 -1.45 22.23
N MET A 415 -23.29 -0.56 23.13
CA MET A 415 -24.62 0.06 23.12
C MET A 415 -24.66 1.42 22.39
N ASP A 416 -23.52 1.91 21.92
CA ASP A 416 -23.45 3.20 21.21
C ASP A 416 -24.15 3.15 19.86
N ALA A 417 -25.28 3.85 19.76
CA ALA A 417 -26.10 3.90 18.55
C ALA A 417 -25.41 4.60 17.36
N ARG A 418 -24.36 5.41 17.60
CA ARG A 418 -23.52 5.99 16.53
C ARG A 418 -22.55 4.98 15.93
N ARG A 419 -22.01 4.07 16.73
CA ARG A 419 -21.10 3.00 16.26
C ARG A 419 -21.88 1.82 15.68
N PHE A 420 -23.07 1.57 16.23
CA PHE A 420 -23.90 0.42 15.89
C PHE A 420 -25.33 0.87 15.53
N PRO A 421 -25.51 1.50 14.37
CA PRO A 421 -26.81 1.97 13.92
C PRO A 421 -27.75 0.81 13.56
N MET A 422 -29.05 1.06 13.61
CA MET A 422 -30.05 0.08 13.18
C MET A 422 -30.03 -0.16 11.67
N TRP A 423 -29.72 0.84 10.86
CA TRP A 423 -29.77 0.78 9.40
C TRP A 423 -28.53 1.40 8.77
N LEU A 424 -28.12 0.86 7.62
CA LEU A 424 -27.03 1.40 6.82
C LEU A 424 -27.55 1.88 5.47
N HIS A 425 -27.25 3.13 5.16
CA HIS A 425 -27.51 3.77 3.87
C HIS A 425 -26.20 3.84 3.07
N VAL A 426 -26.23 3.39 1.82
CA VAL A 426 -25.13 3.45 0.86
C VAL A 426 -25.51 4.46 -0.23
N LEU A 427 -24.67 5.46 -0.44
CA LEU A 427 -24.85 6.43 -1.52
C LEU A 427 -24.18 5.91 -2.79
N VAL A 428 -24.93 5.92 -3.89
CA VAL A 428 -24.49 5.39 -5.18
C VAL A 428 -24.85 6.38 -6.29
N PRO A 429 -23.97 6.66 -7.26
CA PRO A 429 -24.33 7.48 -8.41
C PRO A 429 -25.44 6.82 -9.24
N LYS A 430 -26.47 7.60 -9.57
CA LYS A 430 -27.65 7.15 -10.30
C LYS A 430 -27.24 6.71 -11.71
N GLY A 431 -27.65 5.51 -12.09
CA GLY A 431 -27.29 4.91 -13.39
C GLY A 431 -26.04 4.03 -13.37
N SER A 432 -25.30 3.97 -12.25
CA SER A 432 -24.12 3.10 -12.11
C SER A 432 -24.47 1.61 -12.05
N GLY A 433 -25.74 1.26 -11.79
CA GLY A 433 -26.19 -0.13 -11.68
C GLY A 433 -25.68 -0.87 -10.44
N VAL A 434 -24.73 -0.30 -9.69
CA VAL A 434 -24.17 -0.80 -8.42
C VAL A 434 -25.24 -1.30 -7.46
N GLY A 435 -25.18 -2.58 -7.10
CA GLY A 435 -26.11 -3.26 -6.19
C GLY A 435 -27.43 -3.73 -6.84
N ARG A 436 -27.61 -3.53 -8.16
CA ARG A 436 -28.81 -3.95 -8.92
C ARG A 436 -28.71 -5.40 -9.41
N ASP A 437 -27.51 -5.88 -9.73
CA ASP A 437 -27.24 -7.29 -10.02
C ASP A 437 -26.00 -7.74 -9.24
N GLY A 438 -26.03 -8.94 -8.65
CA GLY A 438 -25.02 -9.49 -7.73
C GLY A 438 -23.68 -9.88 -8.36
N GLY A 439 -23.21 -9.14 -9.36
CA GLY A 439 -21.95 -9.42 -10.03
C GLY A 439 -20.80 -8.61 -9.45
N SER A 440 -19.75 -9.28 -9.00
CA SER A 440 -18.39 -8.71 -8.82
C SER A 440 -17.95 -7.90 -10.05
N VAL A 441 -18.40 -8.33 -11.24
CA VAL A 441 -18.21 -7.68 -12.55
C VAL A 441 -18.70 -6.23 -12.60
N GLN A 442 -19.81 -5.90 -11.93
CA GLN A 442 -20.35 -4.54 -11.96
C GLN A 442 -19.55 -3.59 -11.06
N TRP A 443 -19.03 -4.09 -9.93
CA TRP A 443 -18.05 -3.36 -9.12
C TRP A 443 -16.72 -3.20 -9.84
N GLN A 444 -16.23 -4.21 -10.56
CA GLN A 444 -15.04 -4.08 -11.41
C GLN A 444 -15.22 -2.97 -12.45
N GLY A 445 -16.41 -2.78 -13.01
CA GLY A 445 -16.72 -1.65 -13.90
C GLY A 445 -16.60 -0.29 -13.20
N VAL A 446 -17.09 -0.16 -11.97
CA VAL A 446 -16.92 1.06 -11.15
C VAL A 446 -15.46 1.26 -10.76
N LEU A 447 -14.77 0.20 -10.36
CA LEU A 447 -13.34 0.22 -10.02
C LEU A 447 -12.49 0.62 -11.24
N HIS A 448 -12.86 0.19 -12.43
CA HIS A 448 -12.18 0.55 -13.67
C HIS A 448 -12.47 2.00 -14.08
N ALA A 449 -13.71 2.48 -13.92
CA ALA A 449 -14.06 3.89 -14.10
C ALA A 449 -13.30 4.78 -13.10
N LEU A 450 -13.12 4.29 -11.88
CA LEU A 450 -12.40 4.92 -10.79
C LEU A 450 -10.89 4.93 -11.03
N LYS A 451 -10.31 3.82 -11.50
CA LYS A 451 -8.91 3.73 -11.92
C LYS A 451 -8.62 4.71 -13.05
N LYS A 452 -9.56 4.87 -13.98
CA LYS A 452 -9.49 5.86 -15.06
C LYS A 452 -9.53 7.30 -14.53
N GLU A 453 -10.45 7.63 -13.64
CA GLU A 453 -10.52 8.98 -13.04
C GLU A 453 -9.26 9.32 -12.22
N VAL A 454 -8.71 8.34 -11.50
CA VAL A 454 -7.44 8.51 -10.76
C VAL A 454 -6.28 8.69 -11.73
N ALA A 455 -6.21 7.93 -12.82
CA ALA A 455 -5.20 8.11 -13.86
C ALA A 455 -5.28 9.51 -14.49
N ASP A 456 -6.50 9.97 -14.83
CA ASP A 456 -6.73 11.31 -15.39
C ASP A 456 -6.30 12.42 -14.42
N LYS A 457 -6.55 12.25 -13.11
CA LYS A 457 -6.09 13.17 -12.05
C LYS A 457 -4.57 13.14 -11.87
N VAL A 458 -3.94 11.97 -11.93
CA VAL A 458 -2.47 11.81 -11.86
C VAL A 458 -1.81 12.52 -13.04
N GLU A 459 -2.31 12.32 -14.26
CA GLU A 459 -1.82 13.07 -15.42
C GLU A 459 -2.03 14.59 -15.26
N GLY A 460 -3.14 15.01 -14.65
CA GLY A 460 -3.40 16.41 -14.36
C GLY A 460 -2.41 17.02 -13.37
N VAL A 461 -1.98 16.25 -12.36
CA VAL A 461 -0.93 16.64 -11.41
C VAL A 461 0.43 16.68 -12.10
N GLU A 462 0.74 15.69 -12.94
CA GLU A 462 1.99 15.62 -13.69
C GLU A 462 2.13 16.80 -14.67
N ARG A 463 1.05 17.21 -15.35
CA ARG A 463 1.01 18.43 -16.17
C ARG A 463 1.28 19.70 -15.35
N LYS A 464 0.76 19.78 -14.12
CA LYS A 464 1.04 20.90 -13.21
C LYS A 464 2.48 20.88 -12.71
N MET A 465 3.03 19.69 -12.43
CA MET A 465 4.42 19.50 -12.03
C MET A 465 5.37 19.93 -13.15
N GLY A 466 5.14 19.50 -14.40
CA GLY A 466 5.92 19.95 -15.56
C GLY A 466 5.83 21.46 -15.80
N GLY A 467 4.68 22.07 -15.50
CA GLY A 467 4.54 23.53 -15.51
C GLY A 467 5.34 24.24 -14.40
N VAL A 468 5.53 23.59 -13.25
CA VAL A 468 6.40 24.07 -12.16
C VAL A 468 7.86 23.89 -12.52
N GLU A 469 8.26 22.74 -13.07
CA GLU A 469 9.61 22.50 -13.58
C GLU A 469 10.01 23.52 -14.63
N GLY A 470 9.15 23.82 -15.61
CA GLY A 470 9.42 24.87 -16.60
C GLY A 470 9.57 26.27 -15.99
N LYS A 471 8.89 26.57 -14.87
CA LYS A 471 9.12 27.81 -14.12
C LYS A 471 10.43 27.79 -13.34
N VAL A 472 10.84 26.64 -12.81
CA VAL A 472 12.12 26.46 -12.11
C VAL A 472 13.28 26.59 -13.09
N GLU A 473 13.21 25.97 -14.26
CA GLU A 473 14.19 26.14 -15.35
C GLU A 473 14.26 27.59 -15.84
N GLY A 474 13.09 28.25 -15.98
CA GLY A 474 13.02 29.69 -16.29
C GLY A 474 13.67 30.56 -15.21
N MET A 475 13.59 30.14 -13.95
CA MET A 475 14.22 30.84 -12.83
C MET A 475 15.73 30.59 -12.78
N GLU A 476 16.20 29.36 -13.01
CA GLU A 476 17.63 29.01 -13.08
C GLU A 476 18.33 29.71 -14.24
N THR A 477 17.73 29.70 -15.43
CA THR A 477 18.26 30.43 -16.60
C THR A 477 18.29 31.94 -16.36
N GLY A 478 17.28 32.49 -15.69
CA GLY A 478 17.26 33.90 -15.28
C GLY A 478 18.33 34.23 -14.23
N PHE A 479 18.62 33.30 -13.31
CA PHE A 479 19.65 33.44 -12.29
C PHE A 479 21.05 33.36 -12.90
N SER A 480 21.30 32.40 -13.81
CA SER A 480 22.58 32.27 -14.52
C SER A 480 22.90 33.53 -15.32
N LYS A 481 21.94 34.07 -16.08
CA LYS A 481 22.14 35.33 -16.81
C LYS A 481 22.52 36.51 -15.90
N ARG A 482 21.93 36.58 -14.70
CA ARG A 482 22.29 37.61 -13.71
C ARG A 482 23.66 37.37 -13.09
N LEU A 483 24.04 36.11 -12.90
CA LEU A 483 25.35 35.72 -12.39
C LEU A 483 26.44 36.09 -13.40
N ASP A 484 26.26 35.73 -14.68
CA ASP A 484 27.21 36.05 -15.76
C ASP A 484 27.40 37.57 -15.92
N ALA A 485 26.31 38.34 -15.83
CA ALA A 485 26.39 39.80 -15.86
C ALA A 485 27.18 40.38 -14.66
N LYS A 486 27.03 39.79 -13.47
CA LYS A 486 27.82 40.18 -12.29
C LYS A 486 29.29 39.78 -12.41
N VAL A 487 29.57 38.58 -12.90
CA VAL A 487 30.95 38.09 -13.12
C VAL A 487 31.66 38.96 -14.14
N GLY A 488 31.03 39.27 -15.27
CA GLY A 488 31.59 40.20 -16.26
C GLY A 488 31.88 41.59 -15.67
N GLY A 489 30.99 42.10 -14.82
CA GLY A 489 31.23 43.36 -14.11
C GLY A 489 32.37 43.30 -13.08
N VAL A 490 32.68 42.13 -12.52
CA VAL A 490 33.84 41.92 -11.63
C VAL A 490 35.12 41.85 -12.46
N ASP A 491 35.13 41.15 -13.60
CA ASP A 491 36.29 41.07 -14.49
C ASP A 491 36.73 42.44 -15.00
N GLU A 492 35.78 43.32 -15.36
CA GLU A 492 36.11 44.70 -15.74
C GLU A 492 36.77 45.48 -14.61
N ARG A 493 36.30 45.27 -13.36
CA ARG A 493 36.91 45.91 -12.18
C ARG A 493 38.30 45.36 -11.90
N VAL A 494 38.52 44.06 -12.08
CA VAL A 494 39.83 43.41 -11.91
C VAL A 494 40.81 43.95 -12.94
N LYS A 495 40.44 44.04 -14.23
CA LYS A 495 41.30 44.65 -15.26
C LYS A 495 41.65 46.10 -14.95
N SER A 496 40.67 46.89 -14.49
CA SER A 496 40.94 48.28 -14.08
C SER A 496 41.88 48.37 -12.87
N LEU A 497 41.83 47.40 -11.97
CA LEU A 497 42.74 47.30 -10.82
C LEU A 497 44.15 46.89 -11.26
N GLU A 498 44.29 45.91 -12.14
CA GLU A 498 45.57 45.49 -12.72
C GLU A 498 46.27 46.67 -13.41
N GLU A 499 45.55 47.42 -14.27
CA GLU A 499 46.11 48.61 -14.93
C GLU A 499 46.58 49.68 -13.93
N LYS A 500 45.88 49.84 -12.81
CA LYS A 500 46.28 50.79 -11.76
C LYS A 500 47.51 50.28 -11.01
N VAL A 501 47.58 48.98 -10.72
CA VAL A 501 48.74 48.35 -10.07
C VAL A 501 49.97 48.51 -10.94
N ASP A 502 49.88 48.23 -12.24
CA ASP A 502 51.00 48.38 -13.17
C ASP A 502 51.52 49.81 -13.22
N ARG A 503 50.62 50.82 -13.29
CA ARG A 503 51.01 52.23 -13.21
C ARG A 503 51.72 52.58 -11.90
N THR A 504 51.28 52.03 -10.76
CA THR A 504 51.97 52.25 -9.48
C THR A 504 53.35 51.60 -9.44
N LEU A 505 53.49 50.44 -10.09
CA LEU A 505 54.76 49.71 -10.20
C LEU A 505 55.77 50.46 -11.07
N GLU A 506 55.32 51.04 -12.19
CA GLU A 506 56.13 51.93 -13.03
C GLU A 506 56.61 53.17 -12.27
N LEU A 507 55.73 53.83 -11.51
CA LEU A 507 56.09 54.99 -10.69
C LEU A 507 57.12 54.64 -9.60
N LEU A 508 57.00 53.47 -8.97
CA LEU A 508 57.97 52.98 -7.98
C LEU A 508 59.34 52.68 -8.61
N GLN A 509 59.37 52.09 -9.81
CA GLN A 509 60.62 51.85 -10.54
C GLN A 509 61.30 53.17 -10.93
N GLN A 510 60.55 54.19 -11.33
CA GLN A 510 61.11 55.53 -11.59
C GLN A 510 61.71 56.17 -10.34
N LEU A 511 61.06 56.03 -9.18
CA LEU A 511 61.61 56.52 -7.90
C LEU A 511 62.89 55.78 -7.48
N LEU A 512 62.93 54.45 -7.66
CA LEU A 512 64.14 53.65 -7.39
C LEU A 512 65.30 53.98 -8.35
N ALA A 513 64.99 54.31 -9.61
CA ALA A 513 65.99 54.77 -10.57
C ALA A 513 66.57 56.15 -10.19
N CYS A 514 65.74 57.05 -9.66
CA CYS A 514 66.20 58.33 -9.11
C CYS A 514 67.05 58.16 -7.83
N GLY A 515 66.79 57.13 -7.02
CA GLY A 515 67.55 56.85 -5.80
C GLY A 515 68.91 56.18 -6.00
N ARG A 516 69.21 55.66 -7.20
CA ARG A 516 70.48 54.96 -7.51
C ARG A 516 71.55 55.88 -8.13
N GLY A 517 71.27 57.17 -8.22
CA GLY A 517 72.14 58.20 -8.78
C GLY A 517 72.77 59.12 -7.73
N ASP A 518 73.22 58.60 -6.58
CA ASP A 518 74.21 59.32 -5.77
C ASP A 518 74.97 58.36 -4.84
N GLY A 519 76.30 58.40 -4.88
CA GLY A 519 77.16 57.57 -4.01
C GLY A 519 78.28 56.82 -4.72
N GLY A 520 79.08 57.52 -5.52
CA GLY A 520 80.39 57.04 -5.95
C GLY A 520 81.49 57.45 -4.95
N GLY A 521 82.33 56.48 -4.58
CA GLY A 521 83.78 56.68 -4.48
C GLY A 521 84.42 56.92 -3.11
N GLY A 522 85.30 55.99 -2.74
CA GLY A 522 86.42 56.14 -1.78
C GLY A 522 86.26 55.31 -0.51
N GLN A 523 87.25 54.62 0.06
CA GLN A 523 88.58 54.13 -0.33
C GLN A 523 89.02 53.24 0.88
N GLU A 524 89.96 52.30 0.67
CA GLU A 524 90.85 51.69 1.70
C GLU A 524 90.30 50.65 2.72
N GLU A 525 90.47 49.36 2.37
CA GLU A 525 91.39 48.35 2.98
C GLU A 525 91.32 47.98 4.51
N PRO A 526 92.00 46.90 4.98
CA PRO A 526 91.43 45.56 5.20
C PRO A 526 91.52 45.06 6.65
N VAL A 527 90.60 44.19 7.13
CA VAL A 527 90.87 43.35 8.32
C VAL A 527 90.18 41.98 8.23
N GLN A 528 91.05 40.96 8.19
CA GLN A 528 91.01 39.63 8.81
C GLN A 528 89.68 39.02 9.24
N GLY A 529 89.54 37.75 8.86
CA GLY A 529 88.42 36.90 9.22
C GLY A 529 88.35 36.43 10.66
N MET A 530 87.23 35.77 10.91
CA MET A 530 86.86 34.80 11.95
C MET A 530 85.34 34.67 11.72
N GLY A 531 84.76 33.54 11.37
CA GLY A 531 84.98 32.21 11.89
C GLY A 531 83.68 31.79 12.57
N PHE A 532 83.09 30.69 12.09
CA PHE A 532 82.03 29.90 12.74
C PHE A 532 80.70 30.66 13.02
N THR A 533 79.50 30.10 12.88
CA THR A 533 78.99 28.72 12.94
C THR A 533 77.60 28.74 12.32
#